data_AF-A0A9W4SS23-F1
#
_entry.id   AF-A0A9W4SS23-F1
#
_cell.length_a   1.000
_cell.length_b   1.000
_cell.length_c   1.000
_cell.angle_alpha   90.00
_cell.angle_beta   90.00
_cell.angle_gamma   90.00
#
_symmetry.space_group_name_H-M   'P 1'
#
loop_
_entity.id
_entity.type
_entity.pdbx_description
1 polymer ?
#
loop_
_entity_poly.entity_id
_entity_poly.type
_entity_poly.pdbx_seq_one_letter_code
_entity_poly.pdbx_strand_id
1 'polypeptide(L)'
;MDKKIHLIQKHRHRFVNGVMHSMTCTMEEMKCAVSLGLYLGINGCSLKTQESLEVIKNAPIDKLMIETDAPWCDIRPTHASYKYLNLPEEKKLLYQPATRKKEKFSWNCMVKGRNEPCCIGQVLYIIASIRGVDPEELADTIYENTRKVFFNNLT
;
A
#
# COMPACT_ATOMS: atom_id res chain seq x y z
N MET A 1 -8.84 13.49 19.47
CA MET A 1 -7.65 12.73 19.02
C MET A 1 -7.99 11.25 19.07
N ASP A 2 -7.75 10.50 18.01
CA ASP A 2 -7.93 9.04 18.04
C ASP A 2 -7.09 8.42 19.17
N LYS A 3 -7.66 7.45 19.91
CA LYS A 3 -7.01 6.78 21.06
C LYS A 3 -5.67 6.13 20.66
N LYS A 4 -5.55 5.62 19.44
CA LYS A 4 -4.32 4.98 18.92
C LYS A 4 -3.19 6.00 18.77
N ILE A 5 -3.46 7.15 18.16
CA ILE A 5 -2.48 8.21 17.95
C ILE A 5 -2.03 8.79 19.29
N HIS A 6 -2.96 8.95 20.24
CA HIS A 6 -2.62 9.41 21.59
C HIS A 6 -1.62 8.48 22.30
N LEU A 7 -1.84 7.16 22.24
CA LEU A 7 -0.92 6.17 22.84
C LEU A 7 0.44 6.17 22.17
N ILE A 8 0.48 6.22 20.84
CA ILE A 8 1.72 6.33 20.06
C ILE A 8 2.48 7.59 20.49
N GLN A 9 1.81 8.75 20.55
CA GLN A 9 2.44 10.01 20.93
C GLN A 9 3.03 9.94 22.35
N LYS A 10 2.28 9.40 23.32
CA LYS A 10 2.75 9.23 24.71
C LYS A 10 3.99 8.34 24.81
N HIS A 11 4.08 7.31 23.96
CA HIS A 11 5.14 6.30 24.01
C HIS A 11 6.14 6.41 22.86
N ARG A 12 6.14 7.53 22.12
CA ARG A 12 6.94 7.68 20.91
C ARG A 12 8.44 7.52 21.14
N HIS A 13 8.91 7.88 22.33
CA HIS A 13 10.30 7.74 22.78
C HIS A 13 10.76 6.28 22.95
N ARG A 14 9.85 5.30 22.92
CA ARG A 14 10.17 3.88 23.17
C ARG A 14 10.54 3.08 21.92
N PHE A 15 10.44 3.67 20.74
CA PHE A 15 10.78 3.04 19.47
C PHE A 15 11.38 4.08 18.52
N VAL A 16 12.19 3.64 17.55
CA VAL A 16 12.88 4.55 16.63
C VAL A 16 12.04 4.76 15.37
N ASN A 17 11.65 3.67 14.72
CA ASN A 17 10.86 3.64 13.51
C ASN A 17 9.50 2.98 13.73
N GLY A 18 8.55 3.24 12.84
CA GLY A 18 7.25 2.57 12.84
C GLY A 18 6.47 2.87 11.57
N VAL A 19 5.55 1.97 11.23
CA VAL A 19 4.60 2.12 10.13
C VAL A 19 3.18 1.97 10.67
N MET A 20 2.28 2.82 10.22
CA MET A 20 0.85 2.58 10.31
C MET A 20 0.45 1.67 9.14
N HIS A 21 0.54 0.37 9.38
CA HIS A 21 0.15 -0.70 8.44
C HIS A 21 -1.33 -0.62 8.05
N SER A 22 -1.65 -1.01 6.80
CA SER A 22 -3.01 -1.15 6.25
C SER A 22 -3.88 0.06 6.55
N MET A 23 -3.34 1.26 6.30
CA MET A 23 -3.97 2.47 6.80
C MET A 23 -5.26 2.80 6.05
N THR A 24 -6.32 3.06 6.81
CA THR A 24 -7.60 3.61 6.36
C THR A 24 -7.95 4.81 7.23
N CYS A 25 -7.03 5.77 7.30
CA CYS A 25 -7.11 6.89 8.24
C CYS A 25 -7.65 8.16 7.57
N THR A 26 -8.07 9.14 8.38
CA THR A 26 -8.43 10.48 7.87
C THR A 26 -7.19 11.28 7.48
N MET A 27 -7.40 12.43 6.82
CA MET A 27 -6.34 13.39 6.50
C MET A 27 -5.64 13.91 7.77
N GLU A 28 -6.41 14.20 8.83
CA GLU A 28 -5.85 14.64 10.11
C GLU A 28 -4.99 13.54 10.74
N GLU A 29 -5.48 12.30 10.74
CA GLU A 29 -4.74 11.17 11.28
C GLU A 29 -3.44 10.91 10.52
N MET A 30 -3.46 11.00 9.19
CA MET A 30 -2.26 10.88 8.36
C MET A 30 -1.24 11.96 8.72
N LYS A 31 -1.67 13.23 8.83
CA LYS A 31 -0.80 14.35 9.22
C LYS A 31 -0.18 14.14 10.61
N CYS A 32 -0.97 13.66 11.57
CA CYS A 32 -0.47 13.34 12.91
C CYS A 32 0.52 12.16 12.89
N ALA A 33 0.27 11.11 12.10
CA ALA A 33 1.18 9.98 11.99
C ALA A 33 2.54 10.41 11.42
N VAL A 34 2.50 11.19 10.33
CA VAL A 34 3.69 11.74 9.68
C VAL A 34 4.46 12.68 10.60
N SER A 35 3.79 13.55 11.37
CA SER A 35 4.46 14.45 12.31
C SER A 35 5.13 13.71 13.48
N LEU A 36 4.64 12.51 13.82
CA LEU A 36 5.30 11.59 14.73
C LEU A 36 6.41 10.76 14.06
N GLY A 37 6.73 11.01 12.79
CA GLY A 37 7.77 10.30 12.05
C GLY A 37 7.41 8.86 11.70
N LEU A 38 6.13 8.51 11.67
CA LEU A 38 5.67 7.20 11.21
C LEU A 38 5.55 7.15 9.69
N TYR A 39 5.75 5.95 9.15
CA TYR A 39 5.47 5.60 7.76
C TYR A 39 4.01 5.14 7.60
N LEU A 40 3.59 5.05 6.34
CA LEU A 40 2.22 4.88 5.91
C LEU A 40 2.13 3.66 5.00
N GLY A 41 1.56 2.55 5.51
CA GLY A 41 1.44 1.27 4.78
C GLY A 41 0.17 1.22 3.95
N ILE A 42 0.30 1.14 2.63
CA ILE A 42 -0.80 1.20 1.67
C ILE A 42 -1.05 -0.17 1.03
N ASN A 43 -2.30 -0.61 1.03
CA ASN A 43 -2.75 -1.80 0.29
C ASN A 43 -4.10 -1.55 -0.40
N GLY A 44 -4.72 -2.59 -0.96
CA GLY A 44 -6.01 -2.44 -1.64
C GLY A 44 -7.19 -2.05 -0.73
N CYS A 45 -7.10 -2.22 0.59
CA CYS A 45 -8.07 -1.69 1.55
C CYS A 45 -7.94 -0.18 1.75
N SER A 46 -6.71 0.35 1.72
CA SER A 46 -6.40 1.79 1.72
C SER A 46 -6.86 2.51 0.45
N LEU A 47 -7.27 1.78 -0.59
CA LEU A 47 -7.58 2.29 -1.91
C LEU A 47 -9.07 2.19 -2.28
N LYS A 48 -9.96 1.97 -1.30
CA LYS A 48 -11.38 1.69 -1.54
C LYS A 48 -12.22 2.93 -1.84
N THR A 49 -12.02 4.03 -1.12
CA THR A 49 -12.89 5.21 -1.16
C THR A 49 -12.16 6.42 -1.74
N GLN A 50 -12.90 7.39 -2.29
CA GLN A 50 -12.30 8.63 -2.81
C GLN A 50 -11.55 9.40 -1.72
N GLU A 51 -12.08 9.41 -0.49
CA GLU A 51 -11.44 10.06 0.66
C GLU A 51 -10.06 9.45 0.95
N SER A 52 -9.93 8.12 0.91
CA SER A 52 -8.62 7.48 1.10
C SER A 52 -7.65 7.81 -0.04
N LEU A 53 -8.13 7.96 -1.28
CA LEU A 53 -7.27 8.39 -2.39
C LEU A 53 -6.75 9.81 -2.20
N GLU A 54 -7.59 10.74 -1.68
CA GLU A 54 -7.14 12.10 -1.35
C GLU A 54 -6.08 12.10 -0.26
N VAL A 55 -6.20 11.25 0.76
CA VAL A 55 -5.16 11.08 1.79
C VAL A 55 -3.84 10.61 1.17
N ILE A 56 -3.88 9.60 0.30
CA ILE A 56 -2.70 9.05 -0.38
C ILE A 56 -2.05 10.09 -1.30
N LYS A 57 -2.85 10.89 -2.01
CA LYS A 57 -2.37 11.97 -2.87
C LYS A 57 -1.58 13.03 -2.11
N ASN A 58 -1.98 13.33 -0.87
CA ASN A 58 -1.36 14.36 -0.02
C ASN A 58 -0.27 13.81 0.91
N ALA A 59 -0.17 12.49 1.09
CA ALA A 59 0.88 11.88 1.91
C ALA A 59 2.28 12.14 1.31
N PRO A 60 3.31 12.42 2.13
CA PRO A 60 4.68 12.56 1.63
C PRO A 60 5.19 11.24 1.03
N ILE A 61 5.80 11.28 -0.17
CA ILE A 61 6.30 10.05 -0.86
C ILE A 61 7.34 9.32 0.01
N ASP A 62 8.22 10.07 0.67
CA ASP A 62 9.26 9.57 1.59
C ASP A 62 8.71 8.95 2.89
N LYS A 63 7.39 8.91 3.06
CA LYS A 63 6.68 8.23 4.15
C LYS A 63 5.82 7.07 3.69
N LEU A 64 5.75 6.79 2.39
CA LEU A 64 4.93 5.70 1.86
C LEU A 64 5.66 4.35 1.90
N MET A 65 4.90 3.31 2.21
CA MET A 65 5.23 1.89 2.01
C MET A 65 4.03 1.20 1.33
N ILE A 66 4.26 0.10 0.62
CA ILE A 66 3.19 -0.69 0.00
C ILE A 66 3.21 -2.13 0.48
N GLU A 67 2.03 -2.72 0.49
CA GLU A 67 1.80 -4.10 0.90
C GLU A 67 0.52 -4.65 0.25
N THR A 68 0.28 -5.95 0.35
CA THR A 68 -0.94 -6.57 -0.19
C THR A 68 -1.96 -6.92 0.87
N ASP A 69 -1.50 -7.19 2.10
CA ASP A 69 -2.28 -7.83 3.16
C ASP A 69 -2.95 -9.14 2.68
N ALA A 70 -2.29 -9.83 1.75
CA ALA A 70 -2.78 -11.10 1.22
C ALA A 70 -3.01 -12.12 2.35
N PRO A 71 -4.14 -12.87 2.35
CA PRO A 71 -5.05 -13.08 1.23
C PRO A 71 -6.17 -12.04 1.06
N TRP A 72 -6.14 -10.96 1.85
CA TRP A 72 -7.17 -9.91 1.90
C TRP A 72 -6.86 -8.74 0.97
N CYS A 73 -7.69 -7.70 1.04
CA CYS A 73 -7.45 -6.41 0.37
C CYS A 73 -7.21 -6.49 -1.14
N ASP A 74 -7.85 -7.43 -1.83
CA ASP A 74 -7.89 -7.51 -3.29
C ASP A 74 -8.46 -6.20 -3.90
N ILE A 75 -7.89 -5.73 -5.01
CA ILE A 75 -8.36 -4.53 -5.72
C ILE A 75 -9.52 -4.93 -6.65
N ARG A 76 -10.70 -4.35 -6.40
CA ARG A 76 -11.94 -4.74 -7.08
C ARG A 76 -12.47 -3.64 -7.98
N PRO A 77 -13.22 -3.97 -9.04
CA PRO A 77 -13.88 -2.98 -9.91
C PRO A 77 -14.75 -1.96 -9.17
N THR A 78 -15.27 -2.31 -7.98
CA THR A 78 -16.09 -1.42 -7.15
C THR A 78 -15.28 -0.44 -6.31
N HIS A 79 -13.95 -0.56 -6.24
CA HIS A 79 -13.10 0.36 -5.49
C HIS A 79 -12.85 1.63 -6.29
N ALA A 80 -12.82 2.78 -5.62
CA ALA A 80 -12.55 4.08 -6.25
C ALA A 80 -11.21 4.12 -7.02
N SER A 81 -10.24 3.33 -6.56
CA SER A 81 -8.92 3.19 -7.17
C SER A 81 -8.88 2.44 -8.49
N TYR A 82 -9.87 1.59 -8.80
CA TYR A 82 -9.78 0.65 -9.92
C TYR A 82 -9.57 1.35 -11.27
N LYS A 83 -10.16 2.54 -11.44
CA LYS A 83 -9.98 3.38 -12.64
C LYS A 83 -8.55 3.89 -12.85
N TYR A 84 -7.71 3.86 -11.81
CA TYR A 84 -6.30 4.24 -11.87
C TYR A 84 -5.36 3.03 -12.05
N LEU A 85 -5.89 1.80 -12.11
CA LEU A 85 -5.08 0.63 -12.36
C LEU A 85 -4.69 0.57 -13.85
N ASN A 86 -3.53 1.13 -14.17
CA ASN A 86 -2.98 1.13 -15.51
C ASN A 86 -1.66 0.35 -15.55
N LEU A 87 -1.76 -0.97 -15.76
CA LEU A 87 -0.59 -1.84 -15.88
C LEU A 87 -0.16 -1.93 -17.36
N PRO A 88 1.13 -1.69 -17.67
CA PRO A 88 1.71 -2.04 -18.95
C PRO A 88 1.52 -3.53 -19.26
N GLU A 89 1.35 -3.88 -20.54
CA GLU A 89 1.05 -5.27 -20.95
C GLU A 89 2.09 -6.26 -20.43
N GLU A 90 3.37 -5.87 -20.43
CA GLU A 90 4.50 -6.67 -19.96
C GLU A 90 4.47 -6.91 -18.44
N LYS A 91 3.79 -6.06 -17.66
CA LYS A 91 3.66 -6.20 -16.20
C LYS A 91 2.36 -6.94 -15.79
N LYS A 92 1.38 -7.09 -16.70
CA LYS A 92 0.09 -7.73 -16.38
C LYS A 92 0.26 -9.17 -15.92
N LEU A 93 1.10 -9.96 -16.58
CA LEU A 93 1.31 -11.35 -16.18
C LEU A 93 1.91 -11.46 -14.78
N LEU A 94 2.73 -10.49 -14.37
CA LEU A 94 3.39 -10.46 -13.07
C LEU A 94 2.43 -10.03 -11.95
N TYR A 95 1.68 -8.94 -12.16
CA TYR A 95 0.89 -8.30 -11.11
C TYR A 95 -0.61 -8.60 -11.17
N GLN A 96 -1.11 -9.13 -12.28
CA GLN A 96 -2.49 -9.57 -12.46
C GLN A 96 -2.58 -10.93 -13.20
N PRO A 97 -2.00 -12.01 -12.64
CA PRO A 97 -2.10 -13.34 -13.23
C PRO A 97 -3.55 -13.80 -13.44
N ALA A 98 -3.73 -14.76 -14.37
CA ALA A 98 -5.04 -15.36 -14.61
C ALA A 98 -5.58 -16.05 -13.35
N THR A 99 -6.88 -15.90 -13.09
CA THR A 99 -7.54 -16.50 -11.92
C THR A 99 -8.38 -17.73 -12.31
N ARG A 100 -8.56 -18.64 -11.36
CA ARG A 100 -9.48 -19.80 -11.44
C ARG A 100 -10.32 -19.90 -10.16
N LYS A 101 -11.52 -20.46 -10.26
CA LYS A 101 -12.32 -20.80 -9.07
C LYS A 101 -11.53 -21.80 -8.21
N LYS A 102 -11.71 -21.76 -6.88
CA LYS A 102 -10.98 -22.64 -5.94
C LYS A 102 -11.18 -24.14 -6.26
N GLU A 103 -12.35 -24.52 -6.76
CA GLU A 103 -12.67 -25.90 -7.15
C GLU A 103 -11.97 -26.35 -8.45
N LYS A 104 -11.41 -25.40 -9.20
CA LYS A 104 -10.68 -25.62 -10.47
C LYS A 104 -9.26 -25.09 -10.37
N PHE A 105 -8.62 -25.24 -9.21
CA PHE A 105 -7.25 -24.82 -9.00
C PHE A 105 -6.33 -25.42 -10.08
N SER A 106 -5.40 -24.59 -10.56
CA SER A 106 -4.33 -24.99 -11.46
C SER A 106 -3.07 -24.28 -11.02
N TRP A 107 -1.96 -25.00 -11.06
CA TRP A 107 -0.64 -24.36 -11.02
C TRP A 107 -0.56 -23.27 -12.09
N ASN A 108 0.18 -22.19 -11.79
CA ASN A 108 0.31 -20.98 -12.61
C ASN A 108 -0.95 -20.11 -12.75
N CYS A 109 -2.00 -20.36 -11.94
CA CYS A 109 -3.16 -19.48 -11.83
C CYS A 109 -3.38 -19.07 -10.38
N MET A 110 -3.83 -17.83 -10.17
CA MET A 110 -4.32 -17.37 -8.87
C MET A 110 -5.69 -17.96 -8.56
N VAL A 111 -6.06 -18.01 -7.28
CA VAL A 111 -7.42 -18.37 -6.86
C VAL A 111 -8.29 -17.11 -6.88
N LYS A 112 -9.43 -17.16 -7.59
CA LYS A 112 -10.36 -16.04 -7.72
C LYS A 112 -10.83 -15.58 -6.34
N GLY A 113 -10.60 -14.30 -6.03
CA GLY A 113 -10.98 -13.67 -4.76
C GLY A 113 -9.97 -13.89 -3.62
N ARG A 114 -8.81 -14.51 -3.90
CA ARG A 114 -7.67 -14.60 -2.97
C ARG A 114 -6.58 -13.67 -3.47
N ASN A 115 -6.31 -12.60 -2.74
CA ASN A 115 -5.18 -11.73 -3.06
C ASN A 115 -3.86 -12.47 -2.81
N GLU A 116 -2.80 -12.07 -3.49
CA GLU A 116 -1.48 -12.69 -3.38
C GLU A 116 -0.37 -11.64 -3.35
N PRO A 117 0.83 -11.95 -2.79
CA PRO A 117 1.95 -11.01 -2.75
C PRO A 117 2.34 -10.45 -4.12
N CYS A 118 2.20 -11.24 -5.19
CA CYS A 118 2.48 -10.76 -6.55
C CYS A 118 1.60 -9.58 -6.96
N CYS A 119 0.41 -9.38 -6.36
CA CYS A 119 -0.45 -8.24 -6.70
C CYS A 119 0.05 -6.90 -6.14
N ILE A 120 1.18 -6.85 -5.43
CA ILE A 120 1.73 -5.60 -4.87
C ILE A 120 1.98 -4.52 -5.94
N GLY A 121 2.30 -4.91 -7.17
CA GLY A 121 2.46 -3.97 -8.28
C GLY A 121 1.16 -3.25 -8.65
N GLN A 122 -0.02 -3.85 -8.41
CA GLN A 122 -1.28 -3.13 -8.61
C GLN A 122 -1.39 -1.92 -7.68
N VAL A 123 -0.96 -2.06 -6.42
CA VAL A 123 -0.92 -0.97 -5.43
C VAL A 123 0.03 0.13 -5.90
N LEU A 124 1.25 -0.24 -6.32
CA LEU A 124 2.25 0.68 -6.85
C LEU A 124 1.72 1.52 -8.02
N TYR A 125 1.18 0.87 -9.05
CA TYR A 125 0.73 1.54 -10.27
C TYR A 125 -0.48 2.44 -10.04
N ILE A 126 -1.36 2.08 -9.10
CA ILE A 126 -2.46 2.94 -8.68
C ILE A 126 -1.93 4.22 -8.00
N ILE A 127 -1.00 4.08 -7.05
CA ILE A 127 -0.42 5.25 -6.37
C ILE A 127 0.31 6.14 -7.37
N ALA A 128 1.13 5.56 -8.26
CA ALA A 128 1.82 6.28 -9.32
C ALA A 128 0.84 7.08 -10.18
N SER A 129 -0.25 6.45 -10.63
CA SER A 129 -1.28 7.08 -11.46
C SER A 129 -2.03 8.20 -10.74
N ILE A 130 -2.36 8.03 -9.46
CA ILE A 130 -3.03 9.07 -8.65
C ILE A 130 -2.13 10.29 -8.46
N ARG A 131 -0.81 10.07 -8.35
CA ARG A 131 0.17 11.12 -8.10
C ARG A 131 0.79 11.73 -9.35
N GLY A 132 0.61 11.09 -10.51
CA GLY A 132 1.23 11.51 -11.76
C GLY A 132 2.76 11.41 -11.73
N VAL A 133 3.29 10.36 -11.08
CA VAL A 133 4.73 10.09 -10.98
C VAL A 133 5.09 8.80 -11.71
N ASP A 134 6.36 8.64 -12.05
CA ASP A 134 6.86 7.40 -12.64
C ASP A 134 6.78 6.23 -11.63
N PRO A 135 6.24 5.06 -12.03
CA PRO A 135 6.09 3.93 -11.12
C PRO A 135 7.42 3.31 -10.69
N GLU A 136 8.48 3.37 -11.49
CA GLU A 136 9.79 2.81 -11.12
C GLU A 136 10.51 3.75 -10.13
N GLU A 137 10.49 5.07 -10.35
CA GLU A 137 11.00 6.05 -9.38
C GLU A 137 10.26 5.98 -8.02
N LEU A 138 8.94 5.78 -8.08
CA LEU A 138 8.12 5.58 -6.89
C LEU A 138 8.47 4.26 -6.19
N ALA A 139 8.70 3.19 -6.95
CA ALA A 139 9.09 1.88 -6.41
C ALA A 139 10.43 1.98 -5.65
N ASP A 140 11.43 2.65 -6.24
CA ASP A 140 12.74 2.85 -5.61
C ASP A 140 12.60 3.60 -4.28
N THR A 141 11.81 4.68 -4.26
CA THR A 141 11.59 5.45 -3.03
C THR A 141 10.90 4.61 -1.95
N ILE A 142 9.85 3.87 -2.30
CA ILE A 142 9.12 3.01 -1.37
C ILE A 142 10.00 1.85 -0.87
N TYR A 143 10.82 1.28 -1.74
CA TYR A 143 11.76 0.22 -1.40
C TYR A 143 12.77 0.72 -0.37
N GLU A 144 13.37 1.90 -0.60
CA GLU A 144 14.32 2.50 0.33
C GLU A 144 13.67 2.92 1.66
N ASN A 145 12.42 3.40 1.64
CA ASN A 145 11.65 3.64 2.86
C ASN A 145 11.50 2.35 3.69
N THR A 146 11.10 1.25 3.04
CA THR A 146 10.96 -0.07 3.66
C THR A 146 12.29 -0.57 4.24
N ARG A 147 13.39 -0.44 3.47
CA ARG A 147 14.73 -0.83 3.91
C ARG A 147 15.21 -0.07 5.13
N LYS A 148 15.07 1.25 5.15
CA LYS A 148 15.46 2.10 6.28
C LYS A 148 14.73 1.73 7.58
N VAL A 149 13.49 1.28 7.49
CA VAL A 149 12.69 0.96 8.67
C VAL A 149 12.92 -0.45 9.17
N PHE A 150 12.96 -1.44 8.28
CA PHE A 150 12.95 -2.86 8.66
C PHE A 150 14.29 -3.59 8.46
N PHE A 151 15.19 -3.04 7.65
CA PHE A 151 16.39 -3.75 7.17
C PHE A 151 17.69 -2.93 7.32
N ASN A 152 17.71 -1.92 8.18
CA ASN A 152 18.81 -0.97 8.35
C ASN A 152 20.11 -1.54 8.97
N ASN A 153 20.14 -2.84 9.30
CA ASN A 153 21.29 -3.54 9.88
C ASN A 153 21.94 -4.55 8.91
N LEU A 154 21.63 -4.48 7.62
CA LEU A 154 22.24 -5.31 6.56
C LEU A 154 23.32 -4.51 5.82
N THR A 155 24.42 -4.24 6.51
CA THR A 155 25.71 -3.81 5.93
C THR A 155 26.82 -4.56 6.63
#